data_AF-A0A455TZ91-F1
#
_entry.id   AF-A0A455TZ91-F1
#
_cell.length_a   1.000
_cell.length_b   1.000
_cell.length_c   1.000
_cell.angle_alpha   90.00
_cell.angle_beta   90.00
_cell.angle_gamma   90.00
#
_symmetry.space_group_name_H-M   'P 1'
#
loop_
_entity.id
_entity.type
_entity.pdbx_description
1 polymer ?
#
loop_
_entity_poly.entity_id
_entity_poly.type
_entity_poly.pdbx_seq_one_letter_code
_entity_poly.pdbx_strand_id
1 'polypeptide(L)'
;MQSLKHHFLMAMPHLEDPNFAGSLIYLCDHDNNGCMGVITNRPLEITLEALFDQLELGGETSPHRNAPVYYGGPMHKDRGFILHVGDSQQWDSSIQVEDGIALTTSLDILQAFAAGEGPEHF
;
A
#
# COMPACT_ATOMS: atom_id res chain seq x y z
N MET A 1 26.45 3.31 4.57
CA MET A 1 25.42 2.36 5.05
C MET A 1 24.73 1.79 3.82
N GLN A 2 24.43 0.50 3.82
CA GLN A 2 23.64 -0.11 2.75
C GLN A 2 22.16 0.20 3.01
N SER A 3 21.45 0.72 2.02
CA SER A 3 20.00 0.94 2.14
C SER A 3 19.27 -0.41 2.18
N LEU A 4 18.13 -0.42 2.86
CA LEU A 4 17.21 -1.57 2.97
C LEU A 4 15.91 -1.29 2.20
N LYS A 5 15.87 -0.22 1.40
CA LYS A 5 14.80 0.00 0.42
C LYS A 5 14.66 -1.24 -0.46
N HIS A 6 13.44 -1.57 -0.87
CA HIS A 6 13.15 -2.76 -1.68
C HIS A 6 13.50 -4.09 -0.97
N HIS A 7 13.44 -4.12 0.36
CA HIS A 7 13.56 -5.35 1.14
C HIS A 7 12.33 -5.58 2.01
N PHE A 8 12.14 -6.84 2.39
CA PHE A 8 11.18 -7.22 3.42
C PHE A 8 11.83 -7.30 4.80
N LEU A 9 11.16 -6.76 5.81
CA LEU A 9 11.40 -7.09 7.20
C LEU A 9 10.40 -8.16 7.63
N MET A 10 10.92 -9.25 8.18
CA MET A 10 10.12 -10.34 8.72
C MET A 10 10.18 -10.28 10.24
N ALA A 11 9.02 -10.20 10.88
CA ALA A 11 8.93 -10.25 12.33
C ALA A 11 9.36 -11.63 12.84
N MET A 12 10.29 -11.64 13.80
CA MET A 12 10.71 -12.87 14.47
C MET A 12 9.57 -13.41 15.34
N PRO A 13 9.43 -14.75 15.50
CA PRO A 13 8.32 -15.35 16.26
C PRO A 13 8.18 -14.87 17.71
N HIS A 14 9.27 -14.39 18.31
CA HIS A 14 9.31 -13.91 19.71
C HIS A 14 9.03 -12.41 19.84
N LEU A 15 8.74 -11.70 18.75
CA LEU A 15 8.39 -10.29 18.80
C LEU A 15 6.98 -10.14 19.37
N GLU A 16 6.87 -9.60 20.58
CA GLU A 16 5.58 -9.47 21.29
C GLU A 16 4.83 -8.16 21.01
N ASP A 17 5.45 -7.19 20.30
CA ASP A 17 4.79 -5.93 19.97
C ASP A 17 3.55 -6.20 19.09
N PRO A 18 2.32 -5.89 19.54
CA PRO A 18 1.10 -6.20 18.79
C PRO A 18 1.05 -5.53 17.42
N ASN A 19 1.75 -4.40 17.23
CA ASN A 19 1.79 -3.71 15.94
C ASN A 19 2.61 -4.47 14.90
N PHE A 20 3.55 -5.32 15.32
CA PHE A 20 4.54 -5.95 14.44
C PHE A 20 4.68 -7.47 14.60
N ALA A 21 4.12 -8.08 15.64
CA ALA A 21 4.14 -9.53 15.84
C ALA A 21 3.60 -10.28 14.61
N GLY A 22 4.43 -11.12 13.99
CA GLY A 22 4.05 -11.86 12.77
C GLY A 22 3.82 -10.99 11.52
N SER A 23 4.27 -9.72 11.50
CA SER A 23 4.17 -8.90 10.30
C SER A 23 5.25 -9.21 9.27
N LEU A 24 4.89 -9.03 8.01
CA LEU A 24 5.80 -8.89 6.88
C LEU A 24 5.70 -7.45 6.40
N ILE A 25 6.80 -6.71 6.43
CA ILE A 25 6.84 -5.27 6.14
C ILE A 25 7.69 -5.06 4.89
N TYR A 26 7.17 -4.40 3.88
CA TYR A 26 7.92 -3.99 2.70
C TYR A 26 8.48 -2.57 2.88
N LEU A 27 9.80 -2.41 2.78
CA LEU A 27 10.47 -1.11 2.92
C LEU A 27 10.44 -0.34 1.61
N CYS A 28 9.64 0.72 1.60
CA CYS A 28 9.42 1.60 0.46
C CYS A 28 10.47 2.71 0.38
N ASP A 29 11.02 3.11 1.52
CA ASP A 29 12.13 4.07 1.58
C ASP A 29 13.05 3.80 2.79
N HIS A 30 14.34 4.11 2.65
CA HIS A 30 15.33 4.04 3.72
C HIS A 30 16.53 4.93 3.41
N ASP A 31 16.67 5.99 4.20
CA ASP A 31 17.75 6.97 4.14
C ASP A 31 18.32 7.27 5.55
N ASN A 32 19.12 8.33 5.67
CA ASN A 32 19.71 8.73 6.96
C ASN A 32 18.67 9.33 7.95
N ASN A 33 17.46 9.65 7.49
CA ASN A 33 16.39 10.22 8.30
C ASN A 33 15.46 9.13 8.86
N GLY A 34 15.50 7.91 8.30
CA GLY A 34 14.78 6.77 8.82
C GLY A 34 14.36 5.81 7.71
N CYS A 35 13.30 5.04 7.97
CA CYS A 35 12.71 4.14 6.99
C CYS A 35 11.19 4.29 6.97
N MET A 36 10.63 4.09 5.78
CA MET A 36 9.20 3.97 5.58
C MET A 36 8.90 2.59 5.04
N GLY A 37 7.94 1.90 5.67
CA GLY A 37 7.49 0.60 5.21
C GLY A 37 6.02 0.37 5.51
N VAL A 38 5.44 -0.55 4.76
CA VAL A 38 4.03 -0.93 4.87
C VAL A 38 3.92 -2.42 5.21
N ILE A 39 3.05 -2.77 6.15
CA ILE A 39 2.71 -4.15 6.45
C ILE A 39 1.85 -4.72 5.32
N THR A 40 2.23 -5.87 4.76
CA THR A 40 1.58 -6.45 3.57
C THR A 40 0.76 -7.71 3.86
N ASN A 41 0.77 -8.22 5.08
CA ASN A 41 0.18 -9.52 5.44
C ASN A 41 -0.92 -9.45 6.51
N ARG A 42 -1.52 -8.27 6.72
CA ARG A 42 -2.61 -8.06 7.70
C ARG A 42 -3.84 -7.45 7.02
N PRO A 43 -4.76 -8.27 6.48
CA PRO A 43 -5.99 -7.76 5.88
C PRO A 43 -6.90 -7.15 6.95
N LEU A 44 -7.64 -6.11 6.57
CA LEU A 44 -8.73 -5.52 7.34
C LEU A 44 -10.07 -6.06 6.86
N GLU A 45 -11.12 -5.86 7.65
CA GLU A 45 -12.51 -6.16 7.27
C GLU A 45 -13.12 -5.04 6.40
N ILE A 46 -12.33 -4.50 5.47
CA ILE A 46 -12.70 -3.40 4.57
C ILE A 46 -12.26 -3.81 3.16
N THR A 47 -13.10 -3.54 2.16
CA THR A 47 -12.83 -3.79 0.75
C THR A 47 -12.58 -2.48 0.01
N LEU A 48 -12.05 -2.55 -1.21
CA LEU A 48 -11.96 -1.37 -2.10
C LEU A 48 -13.32 -0.75 -2.39
N GLU A 49 -14.38 -1.55 -2.53
CA GLU A 49 -15.76 -1.06 -2.69
C GLU A 49 -16.16 -0.10 -1.58
N ALA A 50 -15.91 -0.46 -0.31
CA ALA A 50 -16.21 0.40 0.82
C ALA A 50 -15.42 1.72 0.78
N LEU A 51 -14.17 1.70 0.29
CA LEU A 51 -13.39 2.92 0.09
C LEU A 51 -13.94 3.79 -1.04
N PHE A 52 -14.35 3.18 -2.15
CA PHE A 52 -14.95 3.87 -3.28
C PHE A 52 -16.26 4.55 -2.87
N ASP A 53 -17.12 3.86 -2.13
CA ASP A 53 -18.38 4.40 -1.60
C ASP A 53 -18.11 5.58 -0.65
N GLN A 54 -17.15 5.44 0.26
CA GLN A 54 -16.78 6.49 1.20
C GLN A 54 -16.24 7.76 0.51
N LEU A 55 -15.56 7.59 -0.63
CA LEU A 55 -14.96 8.67 -1.41
C LEU A 55 -15.82 9.12 -2.59
N GLU A 56 -17.03 8.56 -2.73
CA GLU A 56 -17.98 8.84 -3.82
C GLU A 56 -17.39 8.67 -5.22
N LEU A 57 -16.51 7.68 -5.40
CA LEU A 57 -15.79 7.42 -6.67
C LEU A 57 -16.57 6.57 -7.68
N GLY A 58 -17.66 5.92 -7.23
CA GLY A 58 -18.27 4.82 -7.98
C GLY A 58 -17.35 3.60 -8.04
N GLY A 59 -17.71 2.56 -8.78
CA GLY A 59 -16.85 1.38 -8.92
C GLY A 59 -17.57 0.05 -8.80
N GLU A 60 -18.89 0.06 -8.97
CA GLU A 60 -19.74 -1.13 -8.96
C GLU A 60 -19.29 -2.13 -10.03
N THR A 61 -18.70 -1.65 -11.12
CA THR A 61 -18.15 -2.45 -12.22
C THR A 61 -16.66 -2.74 -12.09
N SER A 62 -15.97 -2.21 -11.09
CA SER A 62 -14.54 -2.44 -10.92
C SER A 62 -14.27 -3.94 -10.70
N PRO A 63 -13.32 -4.54 -11.45
CA PRO A 63 -12.93 -5.93 -11.24
C PRO A 63 -12.28 -6.15 -9.86
N HIS A 64 -11.79 -5.08 -9.22
CA HIS A 64 -11.07 -5.12 -7.95
C HIS A 64 -11.91 -4.73 -6.74
N ARG A 65 -13.22 -4.46 -6.89
CA ARG A 65 -14.08 -3.96 -5.81
C ARG A 65 -14.04 -4.82 -4.53
N ASN A 66 -13.88 -6.13 -4.67
CA ASN A 66 -13.83 -7.09 -3.57
C ASN A 66 -12.42 -7.29 -2.97
N ALA A 67 -11.40 -6.60 -3.49
CA ALA A 67 -10.05 -6.73 -2.99
C ALA A 67 -9.99 -6.20 -1.53
N PRO A 68 -9.33 -6.94 -0.62
CA PRO A 68 -9.22 -6.52 0.78
C PRO A 68 -8.24 -5.36 0.91
N VAL A 69 -8.53 -4.44 1.82
CA VAL A 69 -7.61 -3.40 2.26
C VAL A 69 -6.72 -3.98 3.35
N TYR A 70 -5.45 -3.59 3.37
CA TYR A 70 -4.49 -4.06 4.36
C TYR A 70 -4.19 -2.99 5.41
N TYR A 71 -3.94 -3.44 6.63
CA TYR A 71 -3.42 -2.59 7.69
C TYR A 71 -1.96 -2.25 7.40
N GLY A 72 -1.69 -1.06 6.88
CA GLY A 72 -0.34 -0.64 6.48
C GLY A 72 0.62 -0.36 7.66
N GLY A 73 0.09 -0.06 8.85
CA GLY A 73 0.91 0.23 10.03
C GLY A 73 0.21 1.09 11.09
N PRO A 74 0.87 1.34 12.23
CA PRO A 74 0.29 2.10 13.34
C PRO A 74 0.24 3.62 13.12
N MET A 75 1.03 4.13 12.17
CA MET A 75 1.15 5.56 11.87
C MET A 75 0.24 5.96 10.70
N HIS A 76 -0.29 7.19 10.74
CA HIS A 76 -1.09 7.77 9.66
C HIS A 76 -2.23 6.85 9.15
N LYS A 77 -3.03 6.33 10.09
CA LYS A 77 -4.16 5.42 9.80
C LYS A 77 -5.26 6.04 8.92
N ASP A 78 -5.26 7.35 8.83
CA ASP A 78 -6.12 8.20 8.01
C ASP A 78 -5.62 8.36 6.57
N ARG A 79 -4.42 7.84 6.24
CA ARG A 79 -3.84 7.88 4.89
C ARG A 79 -3.79 6.48 4.27
N GLY A 80 -4.27 6.37 3.04
CA GLY A 80 -4.14 5.18 2.22
C GLY A 80 -2.81 5.17 1.46
N PHE A 81 -2.27 3.98 1.30
CA PHE A 81 -1.11 3.72 0.43
C PHE A 81 -1.47 2.58 -0.51
N ILE A 82 -1.16 2.75 -1.79
CA ILE A 82 -1.30 1.72 -2.80
C ILE A 82 0.11 1.32 -3.21
N LEU A 83 0.54 0.12 -2.82
CA LEU A 83 1.74 -0.49 -3.37
C LEU A 83 1.33 -1.17 -4.68
N HIS A 84 1.99 -0.91 -5.80
CA HIS A 84 1.60 -1.51 -7.07
C HIS A 84 2.78 -1.72 -8.01
N VAL A 85 2.56 -2.58 -9.01
CA VAL A 85 3.47 -2.73 -10.14
C VAL A 85 3.25 -1.55 -11.10
N GLY A 86 4.33 -0.93 -11.56
CA GLY A 86 4.29 0.18 -12.52
C GLY A 86 5.27 1.31 -12.23
N ASP A 87 5.03 2.45 -12.89
CA ASP A 87 5.84 3.65 -12.79
C ASP A 87 5.11 4.73 -11.96
N SER A 88 5.84 5.33 -11.02
CA SER A 88 5.35 6.42 -10.18
C SER A 88 4.93 7.67 -10.96
N GLN A 89 5.48 7.91 -12.15
CA GLN A 89 5.16 9.08 -12.98
C GLN A 89 3.71 9.07 -13.53
N GLN A 90 3.02 7.94 -13.44
CA GLN A 90 1.63 7.82 -13.88
C GLN A 90 0.64 8.49 -12.92
N TRP A 91 1.07 8.83 -11.70
CA TRP A 91 0.19 9.30 -10.63
C TRP A 91 0.70 10.60 -9.99
N ASP A 92 -0.23 11.42 -9.52
CA ASP A 92 0.04 12.75 -8.97
C ASP A 92 0.92 12.73 -7.71
N SER A 93 0.81 11.70 -6.87
CA SER A 93 1.62 11.54 -5.65
C SER A 93 2.04 10.10 -5.48
N SER A 94 3.16 9.75 -6.10
CA SER A 94 3.76 8.43 -6.03
C SER A 94 5.27 8.51 -5.85
N ILE A 95 5.83 7.48 -5.20
CA ILE A 95 7.27 7.27 -5.10
C ILE A 95 7.66 6.00 -5.84
N GLN A 96 8.74 6.06 -6.62
CA GLN A 96 9.35 4.86 -7.17
C GLN A 96 10.14 4.14 -6.08
N VAL A 97 9.72 2.93 -5.70
CA VAL A 97 10.45 2.11 -4.71
C VAL A 97 11.64 1.43 -5.38
N GLU A 98 11.39 0.75 -6.50
CA GLU A 98 12.36 0.06 -7.34
C GLU A 98 11.82 0.01 -8.77
N ASP A 99 12.61 -0.38 -9.77
CA ASP A 99 12.13 -0.58 -11.13
C ASP A 99 10.89 -1.50 -11.16
N GLY A 100 9.77 -0.94 -11.62
CA GLY A 100 8.49 -1.63 -11.71
C GLY A 100 7.68 -1.74 -10.41
N ILE A 101 8.11 -1.16 -9.29
CA ILE A 101 7.34 -1.09 -8.05
C ILE A 101 7.23 0.35 -7.56
N ALA A 102 6.00 0.82 -7.37
CA ALA A 102 5.70 2.16 -6.89
C ALA A 102 4.74 2.14 -5.70
N LEU A 103 4.81 3.20 -4.89
CA LEU A 103 3.91 3.42 -3.76
C LEU A 103 3.20 4.76 -3.95
N THR A 104 1.89 4.71 -4.13
CA THR A 104 1.05 5.86 -4.50
C THR A 104 0.10 6.22 -3.35
N THR A 105 -0.08 7.52 -3.12
CA THR A 105 -0.96 8.07 -2.07
C THR A 105 -2.01 9.04 -2.60
N SER A 106 -1.94 9.39 -3.88
CA SER A 106 -2.92 10.26 -4.54
C SER A 106 -4.25 9.55 -4.80
N LEU A 107 -5.30 10.33 -5.01
CA LEU A 107 -6.67 9.83 -5.21
C LEU A 107 -6.91 9.30 -6.64
N ASP A 108 -6.12 9.78 -7.60
CA ASP A 108 -6.18 9.40 -9.02
C ASP A 108 -6.03 7.89 -9.26
N ILE A 109 -5.18 7.19 -8.50
CA ILE A 109 -5.06 5.73 -8.60
C ILE A 109 -6.31 5.00 -8.09
N LEU A 110 -6.98 5.54 -7.06
CA LEU A 110 -8.26 4.99 -6.60
C LEU A 110 -9.38 5.23 -7.62
N GLN A 111 -9.36 6.40 -8.28
CA GLN A 111 -10.27 6.68 -9.40
C GLN A 111 -10.04 5.70 -10.56
N ALA A 112 -8.77 5.40 -10.89
CA ALA A 112 -8.45 4.40 -11.91
C ALA A 112 -8.94 2.99 -11.51
N PHE A 113 -8.77 2.59 -10.25
CA PHE A 113 -9.34 1.32 -9.78
C PHE A 113 -10.87 1.29 -9.85
N ALA A 114 -11.55 2.36 -9.48
CA ALA A 114 -13.01 2.48 -9.61
C ALA A 114 -13.46 2.34 -11.08
N ALA A 115 -12.72 2.95 -12.01
CA ALA A 115 -12.97 2.84 -13.45
C ALA A 115 -12.57 1.47 -14.07
N GLY A 116 -11.85 0.62 -13.34
CA GLY A 116 -11.31 -0.63 -13.86
C GLY A 116 -10.06 -0.47 -14.74
N GLU A 117 -9.38 0.67 -14.62
CA GLU A 117 -8.17 1.05 -15.36
C GLU A 117 -6.93 1.09 -14.45
N GLY A 118 -7.06 0.69 -13.19
CA GLY A 118 -5.97 0.61 -12.23
C GLY A 118 -4.96 -0.51 -12.55
N PRO A 119 -3.79 -0.53 -11.89
CA PRO A 119 -2.80 -1.59 -12.05
C PRO A 119 -3.36 -2.99 -11.76
N GLU A 120 -3.01 -3.99 -12.57
CA GLU A 120 -3.46 -5.38 -12.37
C GLU A 120 -2.89 -6.03 -11.09
N HIS A 121 -1.71 -5.56 -10.65
CA HIS A 121 -0.99 -6.08 -9.49
C HIS A 121 -0.72 -4.94 -8.50
N PHE A 122 -1.31 -5.06 -7.32
CA PHE A 122 -1.23 -4.13 -6.19
C PHE A 122 -1.40 -4.87 -4.85
#